data_AF-A0A1V8SR73-F1
#
_entry.id   AF-A0A1V8SR73-F1
#
_cell.length_a   1.000
_cell.length_b   1.000
_cell.length_c   1.000
_cell.angle_alpha   90.00
_cell.angle_beta   90.00
_cell.angle_gamma   90.00
#
_symmetry.space_group_name_H-M   'P 1'
#
loop_
_entity.id
_entity.type
_entity.pdbx_description
1 polymer ?
#
loop_
_entity_poly.entity_id
_entity_poly.type
_entity_poly.pdbx_seq_one_letter_code
_entity_poly.pdbx_strand_id
1 'polypeptide(L)'
;MVLLTVTVKAKEAFDEYVKLQVHADQDGDWKARLGRLENVDVGSSIEHSDLIEVSKYLVGQQRDAGEGIVRAWRLDELLKGASVYRPPPPPKPEPTPEYKALMRRLRLEEEQRQYDRMLNPPPNKETFTQRYPNAFDPNTSHGSTGVSNYVDDTTYQDVERQMALILNVLVSIICCAVAIWIAARHWSVPSRLGLSMGGSLTVAVAEVAIYFGYIRRVSEAKTKEGKVVETKEVEETWVIEKAKKANKPVDDGLRFRKGKHR
;
A
#
# COMPACT_ATOMS: atom_id res chain seq x y z
N MET A 1 6.88 -3.83 -34.35
CA MET A 1 5.45 -3.49 -34.47
C MET A 1 4.92 -3.26 -33.06
N VAL A 2 4.20 -2.16 -32.83
CA VAL A 2 3.66 -1.82 -31.49
C VAL A 2 2.29 -2.47 -31.37
N LEU A 3 2.09 -3.26 -30.31
CA LEU A 3 0.81 -3.86 -29.98
C LEU A 3 0.01 -2.91 -29.08
N LEU A 4 -1.24 -2.67 -29.45
CA LEU A 4 -2.18 -1.83 -28.70
C LEU A 4 -3.29 -2.72 -28.11
N THR A 5 -3.88 -2.26 -27.01
CA THR A 5 -5.09 -2.86 -26.45
C THR A 5 -6.31 -2.43 -27.27
N VAL A 6 -7.15 -3.40 -27.62
CA VAL A 6 -8.36 -3.16 -28.41
C VAL A 6 -9.41 -2.48 -27.53
N THR A 7 -9.87 -1.32 -27.98
CA THR A 7 -10.97 -0.56 -27.36
C THR A 7 -12.33 -1.01 -27.92
N VAL A 8 -13.42 -0.69 -27.22
CA VAL A 8 -14.78 -1.03 -27.68
C VAL A 8 -15.07 -0.42 -29.06
N LYS A 9 -14.66 0.84 -29.27
CA LYS A 9 -14.79 1.55 -30.55
C LYS A 9 -13.96 0.93 -31.66
N ALA A 10 -12.75 0.48 -31.35
CA ALA A 10 -11.93 -0.24 -32.31
C ALA A 10 -12.59 -1.56 -32.72
N LYS A 11 -13.18 -2.31 -31.79
CA LYS A 11 -13.93 -3.55 -32.09
C LYS A 11 -15.12 -3.27 -33.04
N GLU A 12 -15.92 -2.25 -32.75
CA GLU A 12 -17.02 -1.83 -33.65
C GLU A 12 -16.52 -1.52 -35.08
N ALA A 13 -15.35 -0.88 -35.20
CA ALA A 13 -14.76 -0.55 -36.50
C ALA A 13 -14.31 -1.80 -37.26
N PHE A 14 -13.73 -2.78 -36.57
CA PHE A 14 -13.36 -4.06 -37.18
C PHE A 14 -14.59 -4.84 -37.62
N ASP A 15 -15.66 -4.87 -36.83
CA ASP A 15 -16.90 -5.54 -37.19
C ASP A 15 -17.55 -4.91 -38.43
N GLU A 16 -17.55 -3.58 -38.55
CA GLU A 16 -18.03 -2.90 -39.76
C GLU A 16 -17.15 -3.16 -40.98
N TYR A 17 -15.82 -3.13 -40.78
CA TYR A 17 -14.87 -3.41 -41.83
C TYR A 17 -15.00 -4.84 -42.38
N VAL A 18 -15.14 -5.82 -41.50
CA VAL A 18 -15.35 -7.23 -41.87
C VAL A 18 -16.65 -7.39 -42.67
N LYS A 19 -17.74 -6.72 -42.26
CA LYS A 19 -19.03 -6.75 -43.00
C LYS A 19 -18.92 -6.16 -44.41
N LEU A 20 -18.15 -5.10 -44.59
CA LEU A 20 -18.01 -4.40 -45.87
C LEU A 20 -17.07 -5.11 -46.85
N GLN A 21 -16.14 -5.94 -46.33
CA GLN A 21 -15.09 -6.59 -47.11
C GLN A 21 -15.44 -8.01 -47.61
N VAL A 22 -16.70 -8.44 -47.48
CA VAL A 22 -17.18 -9.78 -47.89
C VAL A 22 -17.06 -10.04 -49.41
N HIS A 23 -16.80 -9.01 -50.24
CA HIS A 23 -16.81 -9.11 -51.71
C HIS A 23 -15.57 -8.57 -52.47
N ALA A 24 -14.45 -8.26 -51.81
CA ALA A 24 -13.23 -7.81 -52.49
C ALA A 24 -12.35 -9.01 -52.94
N ASP A 25 -11.70 -8.93 -54.11
CA ASP A 25 -10.80 -9.96 -54.66
C ASP A 25 -9.68 -10.36 -53.68
N GLN A 26 -9.47 -11.66 -53.48
CA GLN A 26 -8.86 -12.20 -52.26
C GLN A 26 -7.51 -12.88 -52.49
N ASP A 27 -6.43 -12.21 -52.09
CA ASP A 27 -5.14 -12.84 -51.84
C ASP A 27 -5.19 -13.70 -50.57
N GLY A 28 -4.36 -14.75 -50.49
CA GLY A 28 -4.36 -15.67 -49.34
C GLY A 28 -4.00 -15.01 -47.99
N ASP A 29 -3.11 -14.02 -48.02
CA ASP A 29 -2.68 -13.26 -46.84
C ASP A 29 -3.81 -12.35 -46.30
N TRP A 30 -4.62 -11.80 -47.20
CA TRP A 30 -5.78 -10.98 -46.86
C TRP A 30 -6.84 -11.76 -46.07
N LYS A 31 -7.12 -13.00 -46.46
CA LYS A 31 -8.05 -13.89 -45.72
C LYS A 31 -7.57 -14.18 -44.32
N ALA A 32 -6.27 -14.48 -44.16
CA ALA A 32 -5.68 -14.74 -42.86
C ALA A 32 -5.77 -13.52 -41.95
N ARG A 33 -5.61 -12.31 -42.51
CA ARG A 33 -5.76 -11.05 -41.80
C ARG A 33 -7.22 -10.78 -41.38
N LEU A 34 -8.19 -10.97 -42.27
CA LEU A 34 -9.62 -10.88 -41.95
C LEU A 34 -10.01 -11.82 -40.81
N GLY A 35 -9.54 -13.07 -40.85
CA GLY A 35 -9.77 -14.02 -39.77
C GLY A 35 -9.13 -13.61 -38.44
N ARG A 36 -8.00 -12.90 -38.45
CA ARG A 36 -7.44 -12.30 -37.22
C ARG A 36 -8.35 -11.20 -36.68
N LEU A 37 -8.85 -10.31 -37.54
CA LEU A 37 -9.71 -9.17 -37.17
C LEU A 37 -11.09 -9.60 -36.67
N GLU A 38 -11.65 -10.67 -37.21
CA GLU A 38 -12.95 -11.25 -36.80
C GLU A 38 -12.90 -11.83 -35.38
N ASN A 39 -11.77 -12.40 -34.98
CA ASN A 39 -11.59 -13.03 -33.67
C ASN A 39 -11.05 -12.06 -32.59
N VAL A 40 -11.09 -10.74 -32.83
CA VAL A 40 -10.56 -9.76 -31.89
C VAL A 40 -11.58 -9.42 -30.80
N ASP A 41 -11.21 -9.70 -29.56
CA ASP A 41 -11.97 -9.25 -28.38
C ASP A 41 -11.35 -8.01 -27.72
N VAL A 42 -12.21 -7.27 -27.00
CA VAL A 42 -11.82 -6.07 -26.24
C VAL A 42 -10.72 -6.44 -25.24
N GLY A 43 -9.63 -5.68 -25.25
CA GLY A 43 -8.45 -5.94 -24.41
C GLY A 43 -7.39 -6.88 -25.02
N SER A 44 -7.67 -7.50 -26.18
CA SER A 44 -6.67 -8.26 -26.94
C SER A 44 -5.59 -7.35 -27.53
N SER A 45 -4.47 -7.94 -27.94
CA SER A 45 -3.38 -7.23 -28.62
C SER A 45 -3.69 -7.06 -30.11
N ILE A 46 -3.56 -5.85 -30.64
CA ILE A 46 -3.66 -5.58 -32.07
C ILE A 46 -2.48 -4.76 -32.58
N GLU A 47 -2.10 -4.95 -33.84
CA GLU A 47 -1.07 -4.15 -34.47
C GLU A 47 -1.61 -2.76 -34.82
N HIS A 48 -0.79 -1.73 -34.58
CA HIS A 48 -1.16 -0.35 -34.92
C HIS A 48 -1.41 -0.15 -36.42
N SER A 49 -0.69 -0.87 -37.30
CA SER A 49 -0.87 -0.87 -38.75
C SER A 49 -2.29 -1.26 -39.16
N ASP A 50 -2.87 -2.26 -38.51
CA ASP A 50 -4.21 -2.75 -38.83
C ASP A 50 -5.29 -1.72 -38.52
N LEU A 51 -5.15 -1.03 -37.39
CA LEU A 51 -6.07 0.05 -37.01
C LEU A 51 -6.00 1.23 -37.99
N ILE A 52 -4.81 1.56 -38.50
CA ILE A 52 -4.62 2.63 -39.48
C ILE A 52 -5.32 2.28 -40.80
N GLU A 53 -5.18 1.05 -41.28
CA GLU A 53 -5.78 0.65 -42.55
C GLU A 53 -7.31 0.60 -42.48
N VAL A 54 -7.85 0.07 -41.38
CA VAL A 54 -9.30 0.02 -41.15
C VAL A 54 -9.89 1.43 -41.04
N SER A 55 -9.25 2.34 -40.28
CA SER A 55 -9.69 3.73 -40.19
C SER A 55 -9.64 4.46 -41.54
N LYS A 56 -8.58 4.29 -42.33
CA LYS A 56 -8.47 4.87 -43.67
C LYS A 56 -9.57 4.37 -44.61
N TYR A 57 -9.88 3.08 -44.55
CA TYR A 57 -10.91 2.48 -45.39
C TYR A 57 -12.31 3.00 -45.05
N LEU A 58 -12.70 2.94 -43.76
CA LEU A 58 -14.01 3.39 -43.30
C LEU A 58 -14.23 4.89 -43.56
N VAL A 59 -13.22 5.72 -43.30
CA VAL A 59 -13.26 7.17 -43.60
C VAL A 59 -13.34 7.43 -45.11
N GLY A 60 -12.72 6.58 -45.95
CA GLY A 60 -12.77 6.69 -47.40
C GLY A 60 -14.15 6.38 -47.99
N GLN A 61 -14.84 5.37 -47.44
CA GLN A 61 -16.14 4.91 -47.91
C GLN A 61 -17.30 5.79 -47.43
N GLN A 62 -17.14 6.47 -46.29
CA GLN A 62 -18.17 7.30 -45.68
C GLN A 62 -18.01 8.79 -45.97
N ARG A 63 -17.23 9.19 -46.99
CA ARG A 63 -17.07 10.60 -47.39
C ARG A 63 -18.39 11.30 -47.72
N ASP A 64 -19.40 10.55 -48.14
CA ASP A 64 -20.75 11.05 -48.45
C ASP A 64 -21.73 10.93 -47.27
N ALA A 65 -21.33 10.28 -46.17
CA ALA A 65 -22.12 10.18 -44.96
C ALA A 65 -21.89 11.41 -44.06
N GLY A 66 -22.92 11.80 -43.30
CA GLY A 66 -22.87 13.02 -42.47
C GLY A 66 -21.62 13.11 -41.58
N GLU A 67 -21.15 14.35 -41.37
CA GLU A 67 -19.85 14.68 -40.76
C GLU A 67 -19.58 13.99 -39.40
N GLY A 68 -20.63 13.62 -38.66
CA GLY A 68 -20.53 12.90 -37.38
C GLY A 68 -20.06 11.45 -37.50
N ILE A 69 -20.46 10.74 -38.56
CA ILE A 69 -20.10 9.32 -38.74
C ILE A 69 -18.63 9.22 -39.20
N VAL A 70 -18.20 10.12 -40.07
CA VAL A 70 -16.80 10.20 -40.51
C VAL A 70 -15.87 10.46 -39.33
N ARG A 71 -16.29 11.27 -38.35
CA ARG A 71 -15.51 11.53 -37.12
C ARG A 71 -15.39 10.28 -36.23
N ALA A 72 -16.45 9.46 -36.16
CA ALA A 72 -16.48 8.24 -35.34
C ALA A 72 -15.40 7.21 -35.72
N TRP A 73 -15.04 7.12 -37.01
CA TRP A 73 -14.05 6.17 -37.52
C TRP A 73 -12.66 6.77 -37.72
N ARG A 74 -12.46 8.03 -37.36
CA ARG A 74 -11.12 8.63 -37.42
C ARG A 74 -10.20 7.93 -36.43
N LEU A 75 -8.94 7.83 -36.83
CA LEU A 75 -7.90 7.18 -36.04
C LEU A 75 -7.77 7.79 -34.63
N ASP A 76 -7.98 9.10 -34.47
CA ASP A 76 -7.95 9.76 -33.16
C ASP A 76 -9.07 9.28 -32.23
N GLU A 77 -10.27 8.98 -32.75
CA GLU A 77 -11.35 8.41 -31.94
C GLU A 77 -11.12 6.93 -31.62
N LEU A 78 -10.59 6.15 -32.56
CA LEU A 78 -10.30 4.73 -32.34
C LEU A 78 -9.14 4.51 -31.36
N LEU A 79 -8.17 5.44 -31.30
CA LEU A 79 -7.04 5.40 -30.37
C LEU A 79 -7.39 5.92 -28.98
N LYS A 80 -8.53 6.59 -28.76
CA LYS A 80 -8.93 7.06 -27.43
C LYS A 80 -9.12 5.86 -26.50
N GLY A 81 -8.28 5.81 -25.44
CA GLY A 81 -8.29 4.73 -24.46
C GLY A 81 -7.47 3.49 -24.85
N ALA A 82 -6.82 3.49 -26.02
CA ALA A 82 -5.87 2.45 -26.38
C ALA A 82 -4.57 2.64 -25.58
N SER A 83 -4.06 1.54 -25.01
CA SER A 83 -2.80 1.50 -24.28
C SER A 83 -1.85 0.48 -24.92
N VAL A 84 -0.55 0.62 -24.70
CA VAL A 84 0.43 -0.38 -25.17
C VAL A 84 0.12 -1.71 -24.50
N TYR A 85 -0.11 -2.75 -25.31
CA TYR A 85 -0.42 -4.09 -24.80
C TYR A 85 0.77 -4.61 -23.99
N ARG A 86 0.50 -4.91 -22.72
CA ARG A 86 1.42 -5.61 -21.83
C ARG A 86 0.84 -7.00 -21.60
N PRO A 87 1.56 -8.08 -21.97
CA PRO A 87 1.05 -9.43 -21.72
C PRO A 87 0.76 -9.60 -20.23
N PRO A 88 -0.30 -10.33 -19.86
CA PRO A 88 -0.59 -10.61 -18.46
C PRO A 88 0.64 -11.27 -17.83
N PRO A 89 0.96 -10.93 -16.57
CA PRO A 89 2.09 -11.54 -15.89
C PRO A 89 1.90 -13.06 -15.90
N PRO A 90 2.98 -13.84 -16.13
CA PRO A 90 2.89 -15.28 -16.13
C PRO A 90 2.30 -15.76 -14.80
N PRO A 91 1.52 -16.85 -14.80
CA PRO A 91 0.98 -17.41 -13.57
C PRO A 91 2.13 -17.73 -12.61
N LYS A 92 1.92 -17.45 -11.32
CA LYS A 92 2.94 -17.71 -10.30
C LYS A 92 3.28 -19.20 -10.33
N PRO A 93 4.57 -19.58 -10.28
CA PRO A 93 4.96 -20.98 -10.26
C PRO A 93 4.34 -21.67 -9.05
N GLU A 94 3.82 -22.88 -9.25
CA GLU A 94 3.32 -23.67 -8.14
C GLU A 94 4.46 -23.97 -7.15
N PRO A 95 4.24 -23.92 -5.83
CA PRO A 95 5.29 -24.18 -4.86
C PRO A 95 5.85 -25.60 -5.03
N THR A 96 7.17 -25.73 -4.94
CA THR A 96 7.87 -27.01 -5.06
C THR A 96 7.40 -28.00 -3.99
N PRO A 97 7.39 -29.32 -4.26
CA PRO A 97 6.95 -30.34 -3.30
C PRO A 97 7.82 -30.34 -2.04
N GLU A 98 9.11 -30.03 -2.17
CA GLU A 98 10.05 -29.88 -1.05
C GLU A 98 9.63 -28.73 -0.12
N TYR A 99 9.25 -27.57 -0.68
CA TYR A 99 8.74 -26.45 0.10
C TYR A 99 7.45 -26.81 0.86
N LYS A 100 6.53 -27.54 0.21
CA LYS A 100 5.32 -28.04 0.89
C LYS A 100 5.65 -29.01 2.03
N ALA A 101 6.66 -29.87 1.85
CA ALA A 101 7.13 -30.77 2.91
C ALA A 101 7.75 -29.99 4.08
N LEU A 102 8.57 -28.99 3.80
CA LEU A 102 9.15 -28.10 4.82
C LEU A 102 8.06 -27.35 5.60
N MET A 103 7.08 -26.78 4.90
CA MET A 103 5.97 -26.06 5.54
C MET A 103 5.08 -26.98 6.40
N ARG A 104 4.89 -28.24 5.99
CA ARG A 104 4.22 -29.23 6.84
C ARG A 104 5.02 -29.52 8.11
N ARG A 105 6.33 -29.67 7.99
CA ARG A 105 7.22 -29.87 9.15
C ARG A 105 7.17 -28.68 10.12
N LEU A 106 7.26 -27.44 9.62
CA LEU A 106 7.21 -26.25 10.46
C LEU A 106 5.88 -26.11 11.22
N ARG A 107 4.74 -26.38 10.56
CA ARG A 107 3.44 -26.38 11.24
C ARG A 107 3.37 -27.42 12.36
N LEU A 108 3.86 -28.63 12.10
CA LEU A 108 3.89 -29.68 13.12
C LEU A 108 4.78 -29.30 14.31
N GLU A 109 5.93 -28.68 14.06
CA GLU A 109 6.81 -28.21 15.14
C GLU A 109 6.16 -27.09 15.95
N GLU A 110 5.45 -26.18 15.30
CA GLU A 110 4.71 -25.12 15.98
C GLU A 110 3.53 -25.66 16.80
N GLU A 111 2.75 -26.61 16.25
CA GLU A 111 1.69 -27.34 16.95
C GLU A 111 2.23 -28.08 18.18
N GLN A 112 3.39 -28.73 18.06
CA GLN A 112 4.07 -29.38 19.19
C GLN A 112 4.46 -28.38 20.29
N ARG A 113 5.07 -27.25 19.93
CA ARG A 113 5.42 -26.20 20.90
C ARG A 113 4.19 -25.61 21.59
N GLN A 114 3.09 -25.47 20.86
CA GLN A 114 1.82 -25.01 21.44
C GLN A 114 1.27 -26.05 22.41
N TYR A 115 1.30 -27.33 22.05
CA TYR A 115 0.87 -28.42 22.91
C TYR A 115 1.71 -28.51 24.19
N ASP A 116 3.03 -28.42 24.08
CA ASP A 116 3.94 -28.40 25.24
C ASP A 116 3.65 -27.23 26.18
N ARG A 117 3.26 -26.07 25.65
CA ARG A 117 2.84 -24.91 26.46
C ARG A 117 1.51 -25.15 27.19
N MET A 118 0.60 -25.92 26.60
CA MET A 118 -0.67 -26.28 27.23
C MET A 118 -0.49 -27.36 28.31
N LEU A 119 0.39 -28.33 28.08
CA LEU A 119 0.70 -29.39 29.05
C LEU A 119 1.56 -28.89 30.21
N ASN A 120 2.58 -28.10 29.90
CA ASN A 120 3.48 -27.49 30.86
C ASN A 120 3.30 -25.97 30.78
N PRO A 121 2.19 -25.42 31.29
CA PRO A 121 2.06 -23.99 31.39
C PRO A 121 3.27 -23.48 32.19
N PRO A 122 4.08 -22.56 31.61
CA PRO A 122 5.17 -21.99 32.38
C PRO A 122 4.57 -21.41 33.67
N PRO A 123 5.25 -21.54 34.82
CA PRO A 123 4.77 -20.91 36.04
C PRO A 123 4.54 -19.44 35.71
N ASN A 124 3.38 -18.91 36.09
CA ASN A 124 3.01 -17.50 35.86
C ASN A 124 4.20 -16.65 36.27
N LYS A 125 4.99 -16.21 35.29
CA LYS A 125 6.07 -15.27 35.54
C LYS A 125 5.32 -14.01 35.89
N GLU A 126 5.35 -13.65 37.17
CA GLU A 126 4.77 -12.41 37.65
C GLU A 126 5.19 -11.33 36.66
N THR A 127 4.21 -10.76 35.96
CA THR A 127 4.48 -9.61 35.10
C THR A 127 5.13 -8.55 35.99
N PHE A 128 6.04 -7.74 35.45
CA PHE A 128 6.75 -6.72 36.23
C PHE A 128 5.80 -5.86 37.10
N THR A 129 4.56 -5.68 36.63
CA THR A 129 3.43 -5.04 37.32
C THR A 129 2.91 -5.76 38.56
N GLN A 130 2.99 -7.10 38.64
CA GLN A 130 2.59 -7.87 39.83
C GLN A 130 3.66 -7.86 40.92
N ARG A 131 4.94 -7.87 40.54
CA ARG A 131 6.07 -7.90 41.49
C ARG A 131 6.38 -6.53 42.09
N TYR A 132 5.99 -5.46 41.41
CA TYR A 132 6.15 -4.08 41.88
C TYR A 132 4.85 -3.27 41.72
N PRO A 133 3.90 -3.37 42.67
CA PRO A 133 2.61 -2.67 42.58
C PRO A 133 2.74 -1.13 42.56
N ASN A 134 3.91 -0.59 42.91
CA ASN A 134 4.20 0.85 42.94
C ASN A 134 5.29 1.30 41.94
N ALA A 135 5.79 0.44 41.05
CA ALA A 135 6.87 0.83 40.13
C ALA A 135 6.38 1.52 38.84
N PHE A 136 5.07 1.63 38.62
CA PHE A 136 4.55 2.24 37.40
C PHE A 136 3.11 2.73 37.60
N ASP A 137 2.93 4.05 37.76
CA ASP A 137 1.62 4.69 37.67
C ASP A 137 1.25 4.80 36.17
N PRO A 138 0.16 4.17 35.70
CA PRO A 138 -0.23 4.19 34.29
C PRO A 138 -0.67 5.59 33.81
N ASN A 139 -0.89 6.52 34.75
CA ASN A 139 -1.30 7.90 34.46
C ASN A 139 -0.12 8.86 34.24
N THR A 140 1.10 8.48 34.57
CA THR A 140 2.28 9.38 34.51
C THR A 140 3.41 8.85 33.62
N SER A 141 3.25 7.66 33.07
CA SER A 141 4.25 7.00 32.24
C SER A 141 3.78 6.97 30.78
N HIS A 142 4.52 7.68 29.93
CA HIS A 142 4.31 7.70 28.49
C HIS A 142 4.63 6.32 27.89
N GLY A 143 3.63 5.43 27.81
CA GLY A 143 3.85 4.10 27.23
C GLY A 143 2.60 3.23 27.17
N SER A 144 1.70 3.55 26.24
CA SER A 144 0.80 2.62 25.53
C SER A 144 0.02 1.58 26.36
N THR A 145 -1.26 1.87 26.58
CA THR A 145 -2.30 0.87 26.81
C THR A 145 -2.52 0.04 25.53
N GLY A 146 -1.94 -1.16 25.47
CA GLY A 146 -2.15 -2.07 24.35
C GLY A 146 -1.48 -3.43 24.54
N VAL A 147 -2.20 -4.34 25.20
CA VAL A 147 -2.13 -5.82 25.07
C VAL A 147 -0.91 -6.38 24.32
N SER A 148 0.12 -6.77 25.09
CA SER A 148 0.94 -8.01 25.04
C SER A 148 1.45 -8.62 23.72
N ASN A 149 1.30 -8.05 22.52
CA ASN A 149 1.94 -8.56 21.29
C ASN A 149 2.70 -7.49 20.48
N TYR A 150 2.80 -6.25 20.99
CA TYR A 150 3.32 -5.11 20.24
C TYR A 150 4.70 -4.60 20.68
N VAL A 151 5.32 -5.15 21.73
CA VAL A 151 6.57 -4.59 22.30
C VAL A 151 7.77 -4.74 21.35
N ASP A 152 7.72 -5.73 20.44
CA ASP A 152 8.78 -5.99 19.46
C ASP A 152 8.68 -4.99 18.27
N ASP A 153 7.50 -4.85 17.65
CA ASP A 153 7.31 -4.01 16.45
C ASP A 153 7.47 -2.51 16.70
N THR A 154 6.98 -1.95 17.81
CA THR A 154 7.17 -0.52 18.11
C THR A 154 8.63 -0.19 18.41
N THR A 155 9.36 -1.11 19.05
CA THR A 155 10.79 -0.93 19.32
C THR A 155 11.60 -0.95 18.02
N TYR A 156 11.31 -1.89 17.10
CA TYR A 156 11.98 -1.92 15.79
C TYR A 156 11.65 -0.70 14.94
N GLN A 157 10.40 -0.24 14.93
CA GLN A 157 10.00 0.93 14.16
C GLN A 157 10.68 2.22 14.67
N ASP A 158 10.84 2.38 15.98
CA ASP A 158 11.56 3.52 16.54
C ASP A 158 13.08 3.43 16.29
N VAL A 159 13.67 2.22 16.38
CA VAL A 159 15.08 1.99 16.02
C VAL A 159 15.31 2.24 14.54
N GLU A 160 14.44 1.76 13.65
CA GLU A 160 14.52 1.97 12.20
C GLU A 160 14.49 3.48 11.87
N ARG A 161 13.58 4.23 12.50
CA ARG A 161 13.49 5.69 12.34
C ARG A 161 14.73 6.41 12.87
N GLN A 162 15.27 5.98 14.01
CA GLN A 162 16.49 6.56 14.58
C GLN A 162 17.71 6.26 13.70
N MET A 163 17.83 5.04 13.18
CA MET A 163 18.89 4.63 12.26
C MET A 163 18.82 5.42 10.95
N ALA A 164 17.62 5.58 10.37
CA ALA A 164 17.42 6.36 9.15
C ALA A 164 17.79 7.84 9.36
N LEU A 165 17.45 8.43 10.51
CA LEU A 165 17.82 9.80 10.85
C LEU A 165 19.35 9.96 10.96
N ILE A 166 20.01 9.06 11.69
CA ILE A 166 21.47 9.09 11.85
C ILE A 166 22.15 8.99 10.48
N LEU A 167 21.68 8.09 9.61
CA LEU A 167 22.22 7.96 8.26
C LEU A 167 22.02 9.22 7.43
N ASN A 168 20.86 9.86 7.50
CA ASN A 168 20.59 11.11 6.78
C ASN A 168 21.54 12.25 7.21
N VAL A 169 21.73 12.40 8.53
CA VAL A 169 22.67 13.38 9.10
C VAL A 169 24.11 13.09 8.70
N LEU A 170 24.52 11.82 8.67
CA LEU A 170 25.88 11.46 8.24
C LEU A 170 26.12 11.78 6.76
N VAL A 171 25.15 11.49 5.89
CA VAL A 171 25.25 11.78 4.46
C VAL A 171 25.32 13.28 4.20
N SER A 172 24.53 14.09 4.90
CA SER A 172 24.56 15.54 4.73
C SER A 172 25.87 16.17 5.20
N ILE A 173 26.41 15.74 6.35
CA ILE A 173 27.71 16.18 6.89
C ILE A 173 28.82 15.90 5.89
N ILE A 174 28.88 14.68 5.32
CA ILE A 174 29.89 14.30 4.33
C ILE A 174 29.73 15.11 3.05
N CYS A 175 28.50 15.25 2.54
CA CYS A 175 28.21 16.02 1.34
C CYS A 175 28.65 17.49 1.49
N CYS A 176 28.30 18.13 2.61
CA CYS A 176 28.71 19.49 2.90
C CYS A 176 30.23 19.62 3.10
N ALA A 177 30.87 18.67 3.78
CA ALA A 177 32.32 18.68 3.96
C ALA A 177 33.05 18.63 2.61
N VAL A 178 32.63 17.75 1.69
CA VAL A 178 33.18 17.62 0.34
C VAL A 178 32.88 18.84 -0.52
N ALA A 179 31.66 19.37 -0.49
CA ALA A 179 31.27 20.57 -1.23
C ALA A 179 32.11 21.79 -0.81
N ILE A 180 32.26 22.01 0.50
CA ILE A 180 33.08 23.10 1.05
C ILE A 180 34.55 22.88 0.70
N TRP A 181 35.04 21.65 0.75
CA TRP A 181 36.41 21.32 0.39
C TRP A 181 36.72 21.62 -1.10
N ILE A 182 35.78 21.31 -1.99
CA ILE A 182 35.88 21.64 -3.42
C ILE A 182 35.79 23.15 -3.64
N ALA A 183 34.87 23.84 -2.96
CA ALA A 183 34.71 25.29 -3.08
C ALA A 183 35.95 26.05 -2.59
N ALA A 184 36.56 25.62 -1.47
CA ALA A 184 37.78 26.19 -0.92
C ALA A 184 39.06 25.62 -1.56
N ARG A 185 38.99 25.04 -2.77
CA ARG A 185 40.15 24.47 -3.48
C ARG A 185 41.28 25.47 -3.71
N HIS A 186 40.96 26.77 -3.80
CA HIS A 186 41.92 27.84 -4.03
C HIS A 186 42.51 28.44 -2.73
N TRP A 187 42.16 27.90 -1.55
CA TRP A 187 42.61 28.38 -0.23
C TRP A 187 43.72 27.47 0.32
N SER A 188 44.46 27.95 1.32
CA SER A 188 45.51 27.17 1.98
C SER A 188 44.94 25.91 2.66
N VAL A 189 45.71 24.82 2.70
CA VAL A 189 45.30 23.54 3.29
C VAL A 189 44.72 23.66 4.71
N PRO A 190 45.32 24.41 5.66
CA PRO A 190 44.75 24.53 7.01
C PRO A 190 43.44 25.32 7.05
N SER A 191 43.29 26.37 6.23
CA SER A 191 42.05 27.14 6.17
C SER A 191 40.92 26.36 5.52
N ARG A 192 41.22 25.56 4.49
CA ARG A 192 40.27 24.64 3.86
C ARG A 192 39.76 23.57 4.84
N LEU A 193 40.65 23.00 5.64
CA LEU A 193 40.30 22.02 6.66
C LEU A 193 39.42 22.64 7.75
N GLY A 194 39.79 23.83 8.24
CA GLY A 194 38.99 24.56 9.23
C GLY A 194 37.59 24.90 8.73
N LEU A 195 37.46 25.36 7.48
CA LEU A 195 36.17 25.65 6.84
C LEU A 195 35.31 24.40 6.64
N SER A 196 35.89 23.30 6.18
CA SER A 196 35.16 22.05 5.96
C SER A 196 34.68 21.41 7.27
N MET A 197 35.52 21.40 8.31
CA MET A 197 35.15 20.92 9.64
C MET A 197 34.12 21.85 10.32
N GLY A 198 34.29 23.17 10.23
CA GLY A 198 33.35 24.13 10.81
C GLY A 198 32.00 24.14 10.10
N GLY A 199 31.99 24.07 8.77
CA GLY A 199 30.77 24.03 7.97
C GLY A 199 29.98 22.75 8.19
N SER A 200 30.64 21.60 8.22
CA SER A 200 29.99 20.32 8.54
C SER A 200 29.43 20.27 9.96
N LEU A 201 30.14 20.84 10.95
CA LEU A 201 29.63 20.99 12.31
C LEU A 201 28.39 21.88 12.39
N THR A 202 28.37 22.98 11.63
CA THR A 202 27.21 23.90 11.59
C THR A 202 25.98 23.21 11.01
N VAL A 203 26.16 22.41 9.95
CA VAL A 203 25.09 21.61 9.34
C VAL A 203 24.58 20.55 10.33
N ALA A 204 25.47 19.86 11.04
CA ALA A 204 25.08 18.90 12.06
C ALA A 204 24.19 19.54 13.15
N VAL A 205 24.57 20.72 13.65
CA VAL A 205 23.77 21.47 14.64
C VAL A 205 22.41 21.88 14.06
N ALA A 206 22.38 22.35 12.81
CA ALA A 206 21.13 22.73 12.13
C ALA A 206 20.15 21.55 12.01
N GLU A 207 20.64 20.38 11.62
CA GLU A 207 19.78 19.19 11.49
C GLU A 207 19.23 18.70 12.81
N VAL A 208 20.06 18.68 13.85
CA VAL A 208 19.63 18.33 15.21
C VAL A 208 18.56 19.31 15.71
N ALA A 209 18.72 20.61 15.45
CA ALA A 209 17.72 21.62 15.80
C ALA A 209 16.39 21.41 15.05
N ILE A 210 16.43 21.05 13.76
CA ILE A 210 15.24 20.72 12.97
C ILE A 210 14.50 19.53 13.60
N TYR A 211 15.24 18.49 14.01
CA TYR A 211 14.65 17.32 14.64
C TYR A 211 14.05 17.62 16.03
N PHE A 212 14.76 18.39 16.86
CA PHE A 212 14.20 18.86 18.13
C PHE A 212 12.93 19.70 17.93
N GLY A 213 12.90 20.54 16.89
CA GLY A 213 11.72 21.29 16.48
C GLY A 213 10.56 20.38 16.08
N TYR A 214 10.85 19.31 15.33
CA TYR A 214 9.87 18.30 14.94
C TYR A 214 9.30 17.56 16.16
N ILE A 215 10.15 17.03 17.05
CA ILE A 215 9.71 16.34 18.27
C ILE A 215 8.81 17.25 19.10
N ARG A 216 9.20 18.52 19.27
CA ARG A 216 8.42 19.49 20.05
C ARG A 216 7.05 19.74 19.43
N ARG A 217 6.95 19.88 18.11
CA ARG A 217 5.64 20.02 17.44
C ARG A 217 4.79 18.75 17.56
N VAL A 218 5.40 17.58 17.43
CA VAL A 218 4.69 16.29 17.55
C VAL A 218 4.20 16.08 18.98
N SER A 219 4.98 16.44 20.00
CA SER A 219 4.54 16.38 21.39
C SER A 219 3.44 17.40 21.70
N GLU A 220 3.52 18.61 21.14
CA GLU A 220 2.45 19.62 21.23
C GLU A 220 1.15 19.15 20.54
N ALA A 221 1.22 18.42 19.43
CA ALA A 221 0.05 17.84 18.78
C ALA A 221 -0.58 16.73 19.65
N LYS A 222 0.22 15.79 20.14
CA LYS A 222 -0.24 14.69 21.00
C LYS A 222 -0.87 15.18 22.31
N THR A 223 -0.33 16.25 22.90
CA THR A 223 -0.91 16.85 24.12
C THR A 223 -2.20 17.62 23.87
N LYS A 224 -2.39 18.16 22.66
CA LYS A 224 -3.68 18.75 22.24
C LYS A 224 -4.72 17.68 21.97
N GLU A 225 -4.35 16.62 21.27
CA GLU A 225 -5.22 15.48 20.96
C GLU A 225 -5.60 14.70 22.23
N GLY A 226 -4.65 14.44 23.14
CA GLY A 226 -4.94 13.77 24.41
C GLY A 226 -5.83 14.55 25.37
N LYS A 227 -6.00 15.86 25.16
CA LYS A 227 -6.98 16.69 25.91
C LYS A 227 -8.40 16.57 25.34
N VAL A 228 -8.54 16.09 24.11
CA VAL A 228 -9.85 15.80 23.53
C VAL A 228 -10.29 14.45 24.07
N VAL A 229 -11.09 14.47 25.14
CA VAL A 229 -11.71 13.27 25.69
C VAL A 229 -12.78 12.81 24.69
N GLU A 230 -12.49 11.75 23.94
CA GLU A 230 -13.47 11.10 23.09
C GLU A 230 -14.58 10.48 23.96
N THR A 231 -15.74 11.12 24.03
CA THR A 231 -16.96 10.48 24.53
C THR A 231 -17.39 9.44 23.51
N LYS A 232 -16.95 8.19 23.72
CA LYS A 232 -17.45 7.04 22.96
C LYS A 232 -18.87 6.74 23.42
N GLU A 233 -19.84 7.23 22.67
CA GLU A 233 -21.23 6.81 22.82
C GLU A 233 -21.36 5.38 22.29
N VAL A 234 -21.80 4.48 23.15
CA VAL A 234 -22.05 3.08 22.78
C VAL A 234 -23.44 3.05 22.14
N GLU A 235 -23.50 3.16 20.82
CA GLU A 235 -24.78 3.30 20.10
C GLU A 235 -25.65 2.05 20.19
N GLU A 236 -25.09 0.83 20.20
CA GLU A 236 -25.91 -0.39 20.35
C GLU A 236 -25.17 -1.53 21.06
N THR A 237 -25.59 -1.82 22.30
CA THR A 237 -25.21 -3.08 22.95
C THR A 237 -26.22 -4.16 22.55
N TRP A 238 -25.82 -5.06 21.65
CA TRP A 238 -26.62 -6.23 21.33
C TRP A 238 -26.50 -7.26 22.47
N VAL A 239 -27.52 -7.31 23.32
CA VAL A 239 -27.66 -8.37 24.34
C VAL A 239 -28.13 -9.64 23.65
N ILE A 240 -27.25 -10.64 23.56
CA ILE A 240 -27.63 -11.98 23.11
C ILE A 240 -28.36 -12.65 24.27
N GLU A 241 -29.69 -12.54 24.30
CA GLU A 241 -30.52 -13.31 25.24
C GLU A 241 -30.37 -14.81 24.92
N LYS A 242 -29.72 -15.52 25.85
CA LYS A 242 -29.67 -16.98 25.84
C LYS A 242 -31.09 -17.51 26.04
N ALA A 243 -31.58 -18.29 25.08
CA ALA A 243 -32.92 -18.84 25.02
C ALA A 243 -33.42 -19.39 26.37
N LYS A 244 -34.57 -18.87 26.81
CA LYS A 244 -35.32 -19.28 28.02
C LYS A 244 -35.64 -20.78 28.00
N LYS A 245 -35.17 -21.51 29.01
CA LYS A 245 -35.89 -22.67 29.55
C LYS A 245 -36.78 -22.19 30.69
N ALA A 246 -38.06 -22.47 30.56
CA ALA A 246 -39.12 -22.09 31.48
C ALA A 246 -38.98 -22.78 32.85
N ASN A 247 -39.07 -22.01 33.93
CA ASN A 247 -39.91 -22.35 35.08
C ASN A 247 -40.24 -21.12 35.95
N LYS A 248 -41.41 -21.19 36.59
CA LYS A 248 -42.26 -20.17 37.25
C LYS A 248 -41.61 -19.29 38.36
N PRO A 249 -42.31 -18.21 38.81
CA PRO A 249 -41.74 -17.05 39.50
C PRO A 249 -41.68 -17.23 41.02
N VAL A 250 -40.71 -16.55 41.64
CA VAL A 250 -40.72 -16.22 43.08
C VAL A 250 -40.42 -14.73 43.19
N ASP A 251 -41.40 -14.03 43.76
CA ASP A 251 -41.39 -12.62 44.16
C ASP A 251 -40.46 -12.43 45.37
N ASP A 252 -39.48 -11.53 45.30
CA ASP A 252 -38.99 -10.82 46.48
C ASP A 252 -38.12 -9.58 46.15
N GLY A 253 -38.57 -8.42 46.63
CA GLY A 253 -37.70 -7.49 47.36
C GLY A 253 -36.72 -6.59 46.59
N LEU A 254 -37.23 -5.48 46.04
CA LEU A 254 -36.48 -4.24 45.80
C LEU A 254 -35.58 -3.85 46.99
N ARG A 255 -34.26 -3.73 46.76
CA ARG A 255 -33.36 -2.93 47.62
C ARG A 255 -32.35 -2.14 46.79
N PHE A 256 -32.75 -0.93 46.38
CA PHE A 256 -31.82 0.11 45.92
C PHE A 256 -31.01 0.64 47.11
N ARG A 257 -29.69 0.40 47.10
CA ARG A 257 -28.76 0.98 48.06
C ARG A 257 -28.24 2.30 47.50
N LYS A 258 -28.84 3.41 47.92
CA LYS A 258 -28.42 4.77 47.57
C LYS A 258 -27.15 5.13 48.35
N GLY A 259 -26.00 5.08 47.69
CA GLY A 259 -24.72 5.60 48.19
C GLY A 259 -24.51 7.02 47.69
N LYS A 260 -24.73 7.99 48.58
CA LYS A 260 -24.44 9.41 48.38
C LYS A 260 -23.00 9.64 48.85
N HIS A 261 -22.10 10.14 47.99
CA HIS A 261 -20.90 10.80 48.49
C HIS A 261 -20.63 12.09 47.74
N ARG A 262 -20.33 13.08 48.57
CA ARG A 262 -20.01 14.47 48.33
C ARG A 262 -18.51 14.60 48.12
#